data_AF-A0A3R6V6S8-F1
#
_entry.id   AF-A0A3R6V6S8-F1
#
_cell.length_a   1.000
_cell.length_b   1.000
_cell.length_c   1.000
_cell.angle_alpha   90.00
_cell.angle_beta   90.00
_cell.angle_gamma   90.00
#
_symmetry.space_group_name_H-M   'P 1'
#
loop_
_entity.id
_entity.type
_entity.pdbx_description
1 polymer ?
#
loop_
_entity_poly.entity_id
_entity_poly.type
_entity_poly.pdbx_seq_one_letter_code
_entity_poly.pdbx_strand_id
1 'polypeptide(L)'
;MEHPTYTYSQLAARGADKFNLASTPTKGTIGNVLQRNATLSLRADNKTQSINRPVELPAVEESLLQWVLRCEELGVCLNGELTRKQALANCDQLNIPTSKRPAFAKGWLYKFQVKHGLTSKLQHGEATSVSPVLVTEGREEMKAVTSGYSADNTYNMDETAYFYCLSPHRSITRHRQPGTKKSMKRISVALTTNAAGSDVVNPLFI
;
A
#
# COMPACT_ATOMS: atom_id res chain seq x y z
N MET A 1 15.37 -7.49 -30.24
CA MET A 1 16.62 -8.23 -30.55
C MET A 1 17.04 -7.83 -31.94
N GLU A 2 18.19 -7.17 -32.11
CA GLU A 2 18.59 -6.61 -33.41
C GLU A 2 19.00 -7.67 -34.45
N HIS A 3 19.20 -8.94 -34.07
CA HIS A 3 19.62 -10.00 -35.00
C HIS A 3 19.14 -11.39 -34.54
N PRO A 4 17.99 -11.88 -35.03
CA PRO A 4 17.39 -13.15 -34.59
C PRO A 4 18.13 -14.42 -35.09
N THR A 5 19.16 -14.29 -35.92
CA THR A 5 19.87 -15.41 -36.57
C THR A 5 21.22 -15.79 -35.94
N TYR A 6 21.66 -15.11 -34.88
CA TYR A 6 22.95 -15.43 -34.26
C TYR A 6 22.95 -16.79 -33.57
N THR A 7 24.01 -17.55 -33.82
CA THR A 7 24.31 -18.77 -33.05
C THR A 7 24.80 -18.44 -31.65
N TYR A 8 24.68 -19.37 -30.70
CA TYR A 8 25.15 -19.18 -29.32
C TYR A 8 26.64 -18.85 -29.21
N SER A 9 27.48 -19.35 -30.12
CA SER A 9 28.90 -18.99 -30.17
C SER A 9 29.11 -17.52 -30.52
N GLN A 10 28.36 -17.00 -31.49
CA GLN A 10 28.47 -15.60 -31.92
C GLN A 10 27.92 -14.64 -30.86
N LEU A 11 26.84 -15.04 -30.16
CA LEU A 11 26.33 -14.31 -29.00
C LEU A 11 27.35 -14.29 -27.84
N ALA A 12 28.07 -15.39 -27.62
CA ALA A 12 29.11 -15.45 -26.59
C ALA A 12 30.27 -14.48 -26.88
N ALA A 13 30.80 -14.51 -28.10
CA ALA A 13 31.89 -13.63 -28.52
C ALA A 13 31.47 -12.16 -28.43
N ARG A 14 30.31 -11.81 -28.99
CA ARG A 14 29.79 -10.44 -28.93
C ARG A 14 29.51 -9.98 -27.51
N GLY A 15 29.04 -10.88 -26.63
CA GLY A 15 28.85 -10.58 -25.21
C GLY A 15 30.17 -10.30 -24.49
N ALA A 16 31.22 -11.08 -24.79
CA ALA A 16 32.54 -10.86 -24.23
C ALA A 16 33.11 -9.49 -24.62
N ASP A 17 33.04 -9.14 -25.91
CA ASP A 17 33.51 -7.85 -26.42
C ASP A 17 32.69 -6.68 -25.88
N LYS A 18 31.35 -6.79 -25.92
CA LYS A 18 30.45 -5.70 -25.52
C LYS A 18 30.53 -5.37 -24.03
N PHE A 19 30.75 -6.38 -23.19
CA PHE A 19 30.78 -6.22 -21.73
C PHE A 19 32.19 -6.32 -21.14
N ASN A 20 33.24 -6.35 -21.97
CA ASN A 20 34.64 -6.48 -21.55
C ASN A 20 34.86 -7.63 -20.54
N LEU A 21 34.32 -8.81 -20.85
CA LEU A 21 34.46 -9.98 -19.97
C LEU A 21 35.88 -10.57 -20.07
N ALA A 22 36.43 -11.01 -18.94
CA ALA A 22 37.76 -11.63 -18.89
C ALA A 22 37.89 -12.94 -19.70
N SER A 23 36.76 -13.59 -20.01
CA SER A 23 36.73 -14.78 -20.87
C SER A 23 35.40 -14.89 -21.61
N THR A 24 35.44 -15.54 -22.78
CA THR A 24 34.24 -15.80 -23.57
C THR A 24 33.33 -16.80 -22.85
N PRO A 25 32.06 -16.44 -22.54
CA PRO A 25 31.15 -17.33 -21.86
C PRO A 25 30.83 -18.57 -22.69
N THR A 26 30.58 -19.70 -22.04
CA THR A 26 30.25 -20.95 -22.74
C THR A 26 28.86 -20.86 -23.41
N LYS A 27 28.62 -21.70 -24.42
CA LYS A 27 27.30 -21.79 -25.08
C LYS A 27 26.18 -22.07 -24.08
N GLY A 28 26.45 -22.91 -23.07
CA GLY A 28 25.50 -23.22 -21.99
C GLY A 28 25.18 -21.99 -21.13
N THR A 29 26.17 -21.16 -20.81
CA THR A 29 25.94 -19.88 -20.12
C THR A 29 25.06 -18.94 -20.93
N ILE A 30 25.30 -18.80 -22.24
CA ILE A 30 24.46 -18.00 -23.13
C ILE A 30 23.02 -18.54 -23.20
N GLY A 31 22.84 -19.86 -23.33
CA GLY A 31 21.52 -20.49 -23.30
C GLY A 31 20.77 -20.20 -22.00
N ASN A 32 21.44 -20.36 -20.85
CA ASN A 32 20.87 -20.06 -19.53
C ASN A 32 20.52 -18.58 -19.37
N VAL A 33 21.36 -17.67 -19.87
CA VAL A 33 21.09 -16.22 -19.84
C VAL A 33 19.88 -15.87 -20.69
N LEU A 34 19.75 -16.41 -21.90
CA LEU A 34 18.60 -16.19 -22.77
C LEU A 34 17.29 -16.70 -22.13
N GLN A 35 17.31 -17.89 -21.55
CA GLN A 35 16.16 -18.45 -20.82
C GLN A 35 15.79 -17.59 -19.60
N ARG A 36 16.78 -17.13 -18.82
CA ARG A 36 16.55 -16.25 -17.67
C ARG A 36 16.03 -14.87 -18.06
N ASN A 37 16.53 -14.31 -19.16
CA ASN A 37 16.15 -12.98 -19.63
C ASN A 37 14.65 -12.90 -19.98
N ALA A 38 14.08 -13.98 -20.52
CA ALA A 38 12.64 -14.07 -20.80
C ALA A 38 11.77 -13.92 -19.53
N THR A 39 12.27 -14.34 -18.37
CA THR A 39 11.55 -14.22 -17.08
C THR A 39 11.89 -12.91 -16.35
N LEU A 40 13.11 -12.39 -16.53
CA LEU A 40 13.57 -11.14 -15.91
C LEU A 40 12.84 -9.89 -16.44
N SER A 41 12.45 -9.89 -17.71
CA SER A 41 11.71 -8.76 -18.32
C SER A 41 10.33 -8.54 -17.68
N LEU A 42 9.75 -9.56 -17.06
CA LEU A 42 8.42 -9.52 -16.43
C LEU A 42 8.46 -9.04 -14.98
N ARG A 43 9.64 -8.98 -14.35
CA ARG A 43 9.79 -8.60 -12.93
C ARG A 43 10.15 -7.13 -12.78
N ALA A 44 9.60 -6.51 -11.74
CA ALA A 44 9.92 -5.12 -11.40
C ALA A 44 11.27 -4.95 -10.69
N ASP A 45 11.78 -6.00 -10.02
CA ASP A 45 13.04 -5.99 -9.24
C ASP A 45 14.28 -6.44 -10.03
N ASN A 46 14.15 -6.57 -11.35
CA ASN A 46 15.19 -7.08 -12.24
C ASN A 46 16.52 -6.29 -12.22
N LYS A 47 16.48 -4.99 -11.88
CA LYS A 47 17.68 -4.14 -11.75
C LYS A 47 18.45 -4.38 -10.45
N THR A 48 17.81 -4.96 -9.45
CA THR A 48 18.34 -5.09 -8.08
C THR A 48 18.64 -6.53 -7.68
N GLN A 49 18.05 -7.53 -8.34
CA GLN A 49 18.21 -8.93 -7.97
C GLN A 49 19.08 -9.70 -8.97
N SER A 50 20.22 -10.21 -8.49
CA SER A 50 21.14 -11.06 -9.28
C SER A 50 20.74 -12.55 -9.27
N ILE A 51 19.96 -13.00 -8.27
CA ILE A 51 19.58 -14.42 -8.09
C ILE A 51 18.06 -14.58 -8.09
N ASN A 52 17.54 -15.35 -9.05
CA ASN A 52 16.14 -15.70 -9.12
C ASN A 52 15.85 -16.98 -8.29
N ARG A 53 15.38 -16.81 -7.05
CA ARG A 53 14.91 -17.93 -6.23
C ARG A 53 13.48 -18.33 -6.63
N PRO A 54 13.18 -19.64 -6.70
CA PRO A 54 11.81 -20.10 -6.95
C PRO A 54 10.89 -19.65 -5.81
N VAL A 55 9.67 -19.27 -6.17
CA VAL A 55 8.59 -18.99 -5.21
C VAL A 55 8.06 -20.31 -4.69
N GLU A 56 7.87 -20.42 -3.37
CA GLU A 56 7.38 -21.65 -2.73
C GLU A 56 5.98 -22.04 -3.25
N LEU A 57 5.11 -21.06 -3.51
CA LEU A 57 3.74 -21.25 -4.00
C LEU A 57 3.41 -20.28 -5.17
N PRO A 58 3.85 -20.58 -6.40
CA PRO A 58 3.70 -19.67 -7.54
C PRO A 58 2.22 -19.43 -7.92
N ALA A 59 1.36 -20.45 -7.82
CA ALA A 59 -0.07 -20.32 -8.14
C ALA A 59 -0.81 -19.37 -7.17
N VAL A 60 -0.48 -19.43 -5.87
CA VAL A 60 -1.03 -18.52 -4.86
C VAL A 60 -0.59 -17.10 -5.12
N GLU A 61 0.70 -16.92 -5.45
CA GLU A 61 1.27 -15.60 -5.73
C GLU A 61 0.65 -14.96 -6.96
N GLU A 62 0.45 -15.72 -8.04
CA GLU A 62 -0.21 -15.24 -9.26
C GLU A 62 -1.66 -14.85 -8.97
N SER A 63 -2.42 -15.70 -8.29
CA SER A 63 -3.81 -15.40 -7.92
C SER A 63 -3.91 -14.16 -7.02
N LEU A 64 -2.93 -13.96 -6.13
CA LEU A 64 -2.88 -12.78 -5.26
C LEU A 64 -2.55 -11.53 -6.06
N LEU A 65 -1.61 -11.61 -7.00
CA LEU A 65 -1.28 -10.51 -7.89
C LEU A 65 -2.52 -10.07 -8.66
N GLN A 66 -3.23 -10.98 -9.32
CA GLN A 66 -4.46 -10.67 -10.06
C GLN A 66 -5.50 -9.95 -9.20
N TRP A 67 -5.65 -10.38 -7.94
CA TRP A 67 -6.54 -9.71 -6.99
C TRP A 67 -6.08 -8.28 -6.66
N VAL A 68 -4.78 -8.07 -6.40
CA VAL A 68 -4.22 -6.74 -6.15
C VAL A 68 -4.47 -5.80 -7.33
N LEU A 69 -4.29 -6.29 -8.56
CA LEU A 69 -4.52 -5.48 -9.77
C LEU A 69 -5.98 -5.14 -9.97
N ARG A 70 -6.88 -6.09 -9.75
CA ARG A 70 -8.32 -5.82 -9.78
C ARG A 70 -8.72 -4.77 -8.74
N CYS A 71 -8.15 -4.83 -7.53
CA CYS A 71 -8.38 -3.80 -6.52
C CYS A 71 -7.81 -2.44 -6.96
N GLU A 72 -6.65 -2.40 -7.62
CA GLU A 72 -6.05 -1.19 -8.18
C GLU A 72 -6.97 -0.57 -9.25
N GLU A 73 -7.51 -1.38 -10.17
CA GLU A 73 -8.47 -0.95 -11.21
C GLU A 73 -9.78 -0.41 -10.62
N LEU A 74 -10.29 -1.04 -9.57
CA LEU A 74 -11.50 -0.62 -8.87
C LEU A 74 -11.26 0.55 -7.89
N GLY A 75 -10.02 1.01 -7.73
CA GLY A 75 -9.65 2.07 -6.80
C GLY A 75 -9.82 1.70 -5.32
N VAL A 76 -9.79 0.41 -5.00
CA VAL A 76 -9.87 -0.12 -3.63
C VAL A 76 -8.51 -0.01 -2.95
N CYS A 77 -8.47 0.60 -1.78
CA CYS A 77 -7.24 0.72 -0.99
C CYS A 77 -6.87 -0.62 -0.35
N LEU A 78 -5.66 -1.09 -0.63
CA LEU A 78 -5.11 -2.31 -0.04
C LEU A 78 -4.06 -2.00 1.00
N ASN A 79 -4.27 -2.54 2.21
CA ASN A 79 -3.24 -2.57 3.24
C ASN A 79 -2.51 -3.92 3.25
N GLY A 80 -1.36 -3.97 3.92
CA GLY A 80 -0.54 -5.18 3.97
C GLY A 80 -1.19 -6.34 4.73
N GLU A 81 -2.12 -6.07 5.65
CA GLU A 81 -2.83 -7.13 6.36
C GLU A 81 -3.90 -7.79 5.51
N LEU A 82 -4.67 -7.00 4.75
CA LEU A 82 -5.64 -7.47 3.75
C LEU A 82 -4.94 -8.32 2.70
N THR A 83 -3.77 -7.89 2.22
CA THR A 83 -2.98 -8.66 1.25
C THR A 83 -2.57 -10.02 1.81
N ARG A 84 -2.16 -10.09 3.10
CA ARG A 84 -1.81 -11.36 3.76
C ARG A 84 -3.04 -12.25 4.02
N LYS A 85 -4.16 -11.67 4.45
CA LYS A 85 -5.43 -12.38 4.63
C LYS A 85 -5.93 -12.96 3.30
N GLN A 86 -5.82 -12.20 2.22
CA GLN A 86 -6.16 -12.70 0.89
C GLN A 86 -5.22 -13.83 0.45
N ALA A 87 -3.91 -13.75 0.75
CA ALA A 87 -2.98 -14.83 0.44
C ALA A 87 -3.36 -16.15 1.13
N LEU A 88 -3.79 -16.07 2.40
CA LEU A 88 -4.33 -17.22 3.14
C LEU A 88 -5.62 -17.75 2.49
N ALA A 89 -6.57 -16.88 2.15
CA ALA A 89 -7.80 -17.28 1.48
C ALA A 89 -7.54 -17.98 0.13
N ASN A 90 -6.55 -17.51 -0.64
CA ASN A 90 -6.12 -18.17 -1.87
C ASN A 90 -5.53 -19.57 -1.61
N CYS A 91 -4.81 -19.78 -0.50
CA CYS A 91 -4.35 -21.12 -0.10
C CYS A 91 -5.51 -22.06 0.22
N ASP A 92 -6.56 -21.56 0.87
CA ASP A 92 -7.76 -22.33 1.14
C ASP A 92 -8.47 -22.72 -0.16
N GLN A 93 -8.64 -21.77 -1.09
CA GLN A 93 -9.24 -22.03 -2.41
C GLN A 93 -8.46 -23.05 -3.25
N LEU A 94 -7.13 -23.05 -3.13
CA LEU A 94 -6.26 -23.98 -3.84
C LEU A 94 -6.02 -25.30 -3.07
N ASN A 95 -6.74 -25.53 -1.97
CA ASN A 95 -6.62 -26.73 -1.12
C ASN A 95 -5.18 -27.01 -0.66
N ILE A 96 -4.42 -25.96 -0.34
CA ILE A 96 -3.03 -26.12 0.12
C ILE A 96 -3.02 -26.50 1.60
N PRO A 97 -2.40 -27.62 1.99
CA PRO A 97 -2.30 -28.04 3.39
C PRO A 97 -1.56 -27.00 4.23
N THR A 98 -2.00 -26.79 5.47
CA THR A 98 -1.39 -25.83 6.41
C THR A 98 0.12 -26.03 6.58
N SER A 99 0.60 -27.28 6.52
CA SER A 99 2.02 -27.63 6.61
C SER A 99 2.88 -27.11 5.45
N LYS A 100 2.28 -26.82 4.29
CA LYS A 100 2.96 -26.28 3.11
C LYS A 100 2.77 -24.77 2.95
N ARG A 101 2.04 -24.13 3.87
CA ARG A 101 1.79 -22.68 3.80
C ARG A 101 2.97 -21.93 4.41
N PRO A 102 3.53 -20.91 3.73
CA PRO A 102 4.46 -20.02 4.37
C PRO A 102 3.74 -19.21 5.45
N ALA A 103 4.49 -18.68 6.41
CA ALA A 103 3.93 -17.87 7.50
C ALA A 103 3.30 -16.53 7.05
N PHE A 104 3.33 -16.21 5.75
CA PHE A 104 2.91 -14.94 5.15
C PHE A 104 3.39 -13.72 5.97
N ALA A 105 4.59 -13.79 6.55
CA ALA A 105 5.11 -12.76 7.44
C ALA A 105 5.40 -11.45 6.68
N LYS A 106 5.71 -10.38 7.43
CA LYS A 106 6.06 -9.07 6.83
C LYS A 106 7.18 -9.17 5.77
N GLY A 107 8.17 -10.03 6.00
CA GLY A 107 9.26 -10.27 5.05
C GLY A 107 8.83 -10.95 3.75
N TRP A 108 7.82 -11.83 3.80
CA TRP A 108 7.24 -12.43 2.60
C TRP A 108 6.47 -11.38 1.79
N LEU A 109 5.65 -10.57 2.46
CA LEU A 109 4.89 -9.48 1.82
C LEU A 109 5.83 -8.48 1.14
N TYR A 110 6.94 -8.11 1.80
CA TYR A 110 7.95 -7.24 1.22
C TYR A 110 8.55 -7.81 -0.08
N LYS A 111 8.91 -9.11 -0.08
CA LYS A 111 9.44 -9.77 -1.28
C LYS A 111 8.41 -9.82 -2.41
N PHE A 112 7.15 -10.13 -2.09
CA PHE A 112 6.04 -10.09 -3.05
C PHE A 112 5.89 -8.69 -3.67
N GLN A 113 5.89 -7.65 -2.83
CA GLN A 113 5.78 -6.27 -3.26
C GLN A 113 6.93 -5.86 -4.19
N VAL A 114 8.17 -6.12 -3.78
CA VAL A 114 9.37 -5.80 -4.56
C VAL A 114 9.34 -6.50 -5.92
N LYS A 115 9.04 -7.80 -5.95
CA LYS A 115 9.01 -8.59 -7.18
C LYS A 115 8.01 -8.05 -8.22
N HIS A 116 6.84 -7.60 -7.75
CA HIS A 116 5.75 -7.12 -8.61
C HIS A 116 5.69 -5.58 -8.73
N GLY A 117 6.65 -4.87 -8.15
CA GLY A 117 6.74 -3.40 -8.25
C GLY A 117 5.65 -2.67 -7.48
N LEU A 118 5.08 -3.32 -6.46
CA LEU A 118 4.05 -2.76 -5.60
C LEU A 118 4.68 -1.93 -4.49
N THR A 119 4.16 -0.73 -4.26
CA THR A 119 4.63 0.13 -3.16
C THR A 119 3.45 0.78 -2.45
N SER A 120 3.66 1.15 -1.18
CA SER A 120 2.65 1.86 -0.38
C SER A 120 2.64 3.34 -0.76
N LYS A 121 1.61 3.79 -1.46
CA LYS A 121 1.49 5.18 -1.94
C LYS A 121 0.34 5.89 -1.23
N LEU A 122 0.58 7.14 -0.83
CA LEU A 122 -0.44 8.02 -0.24
C LEU A 122 -1.45 8.41 -1.31
N GLN A 123 -2.74 8.27 -1.00
CA GLN A 123 -3.81 8.87 -1.78
C GLN A 123 -4.01 10.31 -1.31
N HIS A 124 -4.00 11.26 -2.25
CA HIS A 124 -4.24 12.66 -1.91
C HIS A 124 -5.68 12.84 -1.43
N GLY A 125 -5.84 13.56 -0.32
CA GLY A 125 -7.10 14.18 0.09
C GLY A 125 -6.90 15.69 0.13
N GLU A 126 -7.97 16.44 -0.15
CA GLU A 126 -7.99 17.89 0.08
C GLU A 126 -7.77 18.19 1.56
N ALA A 127 -6.79 19.04 1.85
CA ALA A 127 -6.60 19.64 3.15
C ALA A 127 -6.93 21.11 3.01
N THR A 128 -8.09 21.53 3.53
CA THR A 128 -8.48 22.95 3.51
C THR A 128 -7.87 23.66 4.71
N SER A 129 -7.11 24.69 4.38
CA SER A 129 -6.38 25.63 5.22
C SER A 129 -7.31 26.68 5.84
N VAL A 130 -7.42 26.71 7.17
CA VAL A 130 -7.97 27.87 7.88
C VAL A 130 -6.80 28.75 8.34
N SER A 131 -6.91 30.07 8.12
CA SER A 131 -5.89 31.05 8.52
C SER A 131 -5.77 31.10 10.05
N PRO A 132 -4.54 31.01 10.62
CA PRO A 132 -4.32 31.17 12.06
C PRO A 132 -4.83 32.49 12.64
N VAL A 133 -4.89 33.54 11.83
CA VAL A 133 -5.38 34.87 12.23
C VAL A 133 -6.88 34.81 12.53
N LEU A 134 -7.67 34.21 11.64
CA LEU A 134 -9.12 34.05 11.82
C LEU A 134 -9.46 33.20 13.05
N VAL A 135 -8.63 32.19 13.35
CA VAL A 135 -8.78 31.38 14.58
C VAL A 135 -8.55 32.20 15.84
N THR A 136 -7.61 33.16 15.79
CA THR A 136 -7.29 33.99 16.95
C THR A 136 -8.38 35.02 17.21
N GLU A 137 -8.84 35.71 16.16
CA GLU A 137 -9.94 36.67 16.22
C GLU A 137 -11.24 36.01 16.73
N GLY A 138 -11.60 34.85 16.18
CA GLY A 138 -12.80 34.12 16.62
C GLY A 138 -12.73 33.64 18.08
N ARG A 139 -11.54 33.37 18.62
CA ARG A 139 -11.37 33.04 20.05
C ARG A 139 -11.59 34.24 20.96
N GLU A 140 -11.16 35.43 20.55
CA GLU A 140 -11.38 36.65 21.33
C GLU A 140 -12.86 37.03 21.36
N GLU A 141 -13.54 36.93 20.21
CA GLU A 141 -14.98 37.15 20.10
C GLU A 141 -15.76 36.18 21.01
N MET A 142 -15.43 34.89 20.97
CA MET A 142 -16.10 33.88 21.82
C MET A 142 -15.91 34.18 23.32
N LYS A 143 -14.70 34.57 23.74
CA LYS A 143 -14.43 34.96 25.13
C LYS A 143 -15.23 36.19 25.55
N ALA A 144 -15.41 37.16 24.65
CA ALA A 144 -16.21 38.34 24.94
C ALA A 144 -17.68 37.97 25.17
N VAL A 145 -18.25 37.12 24.31
CA VAL A 145 -19.63 36.63 24.42
C VAL A 145 -19.84 35.82 25.72
N THR A 146 -18.86 35.00 26.12
CA THR A 146 -18.97 34.17 27.33
C THR A 146 -18.56 34.88 28.61
N SER A 147 -18.09 36.13 28.57
CA SER A 147 -17.50 36.84 29.72
C SER A 147 -18.43 37.02 30.92
N GLY A 148 -19.75 37.02 30.69
CA GLY A 148 -20.77 37.14 31.74
C GLY A 148 -21.13 35.83 32.45
N TYR A 149 -20.60 34.69 31.99
CA TYR A 149 -20.89 33.37 32.54
C TYR A 149 -19.71 32.83 33.35
N SER A 150 -20.00 32.10 34.43
CA SER A 150 -18.96 31.38 35.17
C SER A 150 -18.46 30.17 34.37
N ALA A 151 -17.29 29.65 34.73
CA ALA A 151 -16.72 28.46 34.10
C ALA A 151 -17.63 27.23 34.24
N ASP A 152 -18.37 27.10 35.34
CA ASP A 152 -19.32 26.01 35.55
C ASP A 152 -20.55 26.08 34.63
N ASN A 153 -20.90 27.28 34.15
CA ASN A 153 -22.05 27.53 33.29
C ASN A 153 -21.68 27.74 31.82
N THR A 154 -20.40 27.62 31.47
CA THR A 154 -19.92 27.74 30.09
C THR A 154 -19.63 26.35 29.55
N TYR A 155 -20.48 25.84 28.66
CA TYR A 155 -20.32 24.51 28.09
C TYR A 155 -19.74 24.57 26.69
N ASN A 156 -18.84 23.62 26.39
CA ASN A 156 -18.40 23.35 25.05
C ASN A 156 -18.90 21.97 24.63
N MET A 157 -19.54 21.90 23.46
CA MET A 157 -19.97 20.67 22.80
C MET A 157 -19.15 20.51 21.53
N ASP A 158 -18.52 19.36 21.35
CA ASP A 158 -17.80 19.03 20.13
C ASP A 158 -18.26 17.68 19.57
N GLU A 159 -18.31 17.59 18.24
CA GLU A 159 -18.70 16.36 17.54
C GLU A 159 -17.44 15.64 17.06
N THR A 160 -17.28 14.39 17.49
CA THR A 160 -16.28 13.48 16.95
C THR A 160 -16.95 12.36 16.19
N ALA A 161 -16.30 11.84 15.16
CA ALA A 161 -16.86 10.81 14.30
C ALA A 161 -15.89 9.64 14.13
N TYR A 162 -16.40 8.42 14.39
CA TYR A 162 -15.69 7.19 14.11
C TYR A 162 -16.11 6.62 12.76
N PHE A 163 -15.24 6.75 11.76
CA PHE A 163 -15.49 6.25 10.40
C PHE A 163 -15.10 4.77 10.25
N TYR A 164 -16.00 3.87 10.63
CA TYR A 164 -15.75 2.42 10.64
C TYR A 164 -15.64 1.78 9.24
N CYS A 165 -16.12 2.45 8.19
CA CYS A 165 -15.95 2.01 6.80
C CYS A 165 -14.87 2.79 6.03
N LEU A 166 -14.07 3.62 6.68
CA LEU A 166 -13.08 4.43 5.98
C LEU A 166 -11.98 3.54 5.39
N SER A 167 -11.70 3.71 4.10
CA SER A 167 -10.57 3.04 3.46
C SER A 167 -9.24 3.65 3.93
N PRO A 168 -8.16 2.84 4.02
CA PRO A 168 -6.83 3.34 4.35
C PRO A 168 -6.36 4.47 3.43
N HIS A 169 -5.63 5.43 3.99
CA HIS A 169 -5.05 6.56 3.23
C HIS A 169 -3.91 6.15 2.29
N ARG A 170 -3.37 4.95 2.44
CA ARG A 170 -2.31 4.39 1.61
C ARG A 170 -2.76 3.07 1.02
N SER A 171 -2.44 2.84 -0.25
CA SER A 171 -2.72 1.59 -0.95
C SER A 171 -1.44 0.98 -1.52
N ILE A 172 -1.33 -0.35 -1.45
CA ILE A 172 -0.30 -1.14 -2.13
C ILE A 172 -0.66 -1.21 -3.62
N THR A 173 0.08 -0.47 -4.45
CA THR A 173 -0.24 -0.28 -5.89
C THR A 173 1.03 -0.17 -6.73
N ARG A 174 0.95 -0.48 -8.04
CA ARG A 174 2.07 -0.24 -8.97
C ARG A 174 2.18 1.22 -9.34
N HIS A 175 1.05 1.87 -9.60
CA HIS A 175 0.97 3.27 -10.01
C HIS A 175 0.21 4.08 -8.96
N ARG A 176 0.44 5.40 -8.92
CA ARG A 176 -0.38 6.26 -8.06
C ARG A 176 -1.79 6.25 -8.63
N GLN A 177 -2.75 5.79 -7.84
CA GLN A 177 -4.15 5.80 -8.21
C GLN A 177 -4.83 7.08 -7.70
N PRO A 178 -5.80 7.63 -8.46
CA PRO A 178 -6.72 8.64 -7.94
C PRO A 178 -7.40 8.15 -6.66
N GLY A 179 -7.65 9.05 -5.72
CA GLY A 179 -8.43 8.71 -4.53
C GLY A 179 -9.86 8.36 -4.93
N THR A 180 -10.41 7.29 -4.36
CA THR A 180 -11.85 6.99 -4.49
C THR A 180 -12.63 7.76 -3.43
N LYS A 181 -13.92 8.01 -3.73
CA LYS A 181 -14.83 8.62 -2.76
C LYS A 181 -14.89 7.72 -1.52
N LYS A 182 -14.37 8.22 -0.40
CA LYS A 182 -14.30 7.46 0.83
C LYS A 182 -15.70 7.27 1.40
N SER A 183 -15.96 6.10 1.97
CA SER A 183 -17.20 5.88 2.73
C SER A 183 -17.19 6.83 3.93
N MET A 184 -18.18 7.73 3.98
CA MET A 184 -18.39 8.62 5.12
C MET A 184 -19.30 8.00 6.19
N LYS A 185 -19.59 6.69 6.10
CA LYS A 185 -20.31 5.98 7.14
C LYS A 185 -19.53 6.10 8.44
N ARG A 186 -20.17 6.72 9.42
CA ARG A 186 -19.58 7.09 10.69
C ARG A 186 -20.60 6.92 11.80
N ILE A 187 -20.09 6.68 13.00
CA ILE A 187 -20.84 6.90 14.23
C ILE A 187 -20.39 8.26 14.72
N SER A 188 -21.31 9.22 14.76
CA SER A 188 -21.05 10.54 15.32
C SER A 188 -21.39 10.53 16.81
N VAL A 189 -20.52 11.11 17.62
CA VAL A 189 -20.73 11.27 19.05
C VAL A 189 -20.47 12.72 19.38
N ALA A 190 -21.45 13.37 19.99
CA ALA A 190 -21.24 14.67 20.58
C ALA A 190 -20.88 14.53 22.06
N LEU A 191 -19.78 15.19 22.43
CA LEU A 191 -19.23 15.22 23.78
C LEU A 191 -19.36 16.65 24.31
N THR A 192 -19.90 16.80 25.51
CA THR A 192 -20.14 18.11 26.10
C THR A 192 -19.61 18.15 27.53
N THR A 193 -18.88 19.20 27.86
CA THR A 193 -18.33 19.44 29.20
C THR A 193 -18.35 20.94 29.51
N ASN A 194 -18.44 21.29 30.79
CA ASN A 194 -18.27 22.69 31.19
C ASN A 194 -16.79 23.10 31.17
N ALA A 195 -16.55 24.41 31.15
CA ALA A 195 -15.20 24.97 31.08
C ALA A 195 -14.38 24.67 32.35
N ALA A 196 -15.04 24.38 33.47
CA ALA A 196 -14.42 23.92 34.71
C ALA A 196 -14.01 22.43 34.67
N GLY A 197 -14.56 21.64 33.76
CA GLY A 197 -14.39 20.18 33.69
C GLY A 197 -15.06 19.41 34.83
N SER A 198 -15.93 20.07 35.60
CA SER A 198 -16.63 19.49 36.76
C SER A 198 -17.92 18.77 36.36
N ASP A 199 -18.56 19.17 35.26
CA ASP A 199 -19.75 18.52 34.73
C ASP A 199 -19.52 17.99 33.30
N VAL A 200 -19.81 16.70 33.11
CA VAL A 200 -19.67 15.99 31.85
C VAL A 200 -21.01 15.39 31.48
N VAL A 201 -21.59 15.90 30.39
CA VAL A 201 -22.87 15.42 29.89
C VAL A 201 -22.66 14.05 29.23
N ASN A 202 -23.64 13.16 29.40
CA ASN A 202 -23.61 11.85 28.77
C ASN A 202 -23.42 11.96 27.24
N PRO A 203 -22.58 11.11 26.64
CA PRO A 203 -22.36 11.12 25.19
C PRO A 203 -23.66 10.97 24.40
N LEU A 204 -23.87 11.86 23.43
CA LEU A 204 -25.01 11.79 22.51
C LEU A 204 -24.57 11.12 21.21
N PHE A 205 -25.20 10.00 20.86
CA PHE A 205 -24.98 9.30 19.59
C PHE A 205 -25.92 9.87 18.53
N ILE A 206 -25.37 10.26 17.38
CA ILE A 206 -26.06 10.91 16.25
C ILE A 206 -25.91 10.06 14.99
#